data_AF-A0A1W9V4J3-F1
#
_entry.id   AF-A0A1W9V4J3-F1
#
_cell.length_a   1.000
_cell.length_b   1.000
_cell.length_c   1.000
_cell.angle_alpha   90.00
_cell.angle_beta   90.00
_cell.angle_gamma   90.00
#
_symmetry.space_group_name_H-M   'P 1'
#
loop_
_entity.id
_entity.type
_entity.pdbx_description
1 polymer ?
#
loop_
_entity_poly.entity_id
_entity_poly.type
_entity_poly.pdbx_seq_one_letter_code
_entity_poly.pdbx_strand_id
1 'polypeptide(L)'
;MKRALSVLSGILLICVNLNLSALDGEIVYVEGSVDLKTAYGDLDWADIGMPVETGDSIITGYDGYAELEMEDGSTVKVSEDSIFALSSYEEKGESQNSFNCVLGSVQYKFTKAVKTGEPRITTPATVCGVRGTEFTVVSGLDGSAMYVVDSGMVAVTAKGKEVILGELEGVRVDAGEAPGEIFPVLRGQVDFSQVRAEAEQRFLDSPAASMKIMTSQLQAYIAEMEKSIQQREDQIVLIDELRKKFRTMEGDAKQKFYDETVFPEEMKVTYMALNIRYYSLSSFSLRRFLVGNMYINLRTKYILDPSDAEYQDFLKEYKYFLTFFENRVIEYLVPADL
;
A
#
# COMPACT_ATOMS: atom_id res chain seq x y z
N MET A 1 -23.40 52.36 35.53
CA MET A 1 -21.96 52.06 35.62
C MET A 1 -21.79 50.58 35.98
N LYS A 2 -21.63 49.71 34.98
CA LYS A 2 -21.28 48.29 35.15
C LYS A 2 -20.05 48.02 34.26
N ARG A 3 -19.01 47.42 34.85
CA ARG A 3 -17.68 47.29 34.29
C ARG A 3 -17.57 46.07 33.36
N ALA A 4 -16.86 46.34 32.27
CA ALA A 4 -16.23 45.51 31.24
C ALA A 4 -16.28 43.98 31.38
N LEU A 5 -16.82 43.36 30.32
CA LEU A 5 -16.65 41.97 29.92
C LEU A 5 -15.36 41.90 29.07
N SER A 6 -14.29 41.30 29.59
CA SER A 6 -13.07 41.04 28.83
C SER A 6 -13.19 39.71 28.09
N VAL A 7 -13.35 39.81 26.77
CA VAL A 7 -13.30 38.72 25.79
C VAL A 7 -11.86 38.22 25.71
N LEU A 8 -11.59 37.00 26.19
CA LEU A 8 -10.35 36.30 25.89
C LEU A 8 -10.59 35.43 24.64
N SER A 9 -10.04 35.90 23.53
CA SER A 9 -10.10 35.25 22.22
C SER A 9 -9.47 33.85 22.28
N GLY A 10 -10.26 32.84 21.93
CA GLY A 10 -9.77 31.48 21.69
C GLY A 10 -8.94 31.47 20.41
N ILE A 11 -7.64 31.25 20.56
CA ILE A 11 -6.77 30.90 19.44
C ILE A 11 -7.10 29.44 19.10
N LEU A 12 -7.93 29.28 18.07
CA LEU A 12 -8.08 28.05 17.31
C LEU A 12 -6.71 27.75 16.69
N LEU A 13 -5.97 26.81 17.30
CA LEU A 13 -4.82 26.18 16.66
C LEU A 13 -5.35 25.40 15.45
N ILE A 14 -5.46 26.08 14.33
CA ILE A 14 -5.43 25.45 13.02
C ILE A 14 -4.01 24.91 12.93
N CYS A 15 -3.84 23.63 13.25
CA CYS A 15 -2.70 22.85 12.79
C CYS A 15 -2.79 22.84 11.27
N VAL A 16 -2.25 23.88 10.63
CA VAL A 16 -1.83 23.77 9.25
C VAL A 16 -0.77 22.68 9.29
N ASN A 17 -1.13 21.49 8.81
CA ASN A 17 -0.18 20.43 8.54
C ASN A 17 0.71 20.92 7.39
N LEU A 18 1.70 21.75 7.73
CA LEU A 18 2.90 21.88 6.94
C LEU A 18 3.66 20.58 7.16
N ASN A 19 3.20 19.52 6.51
CA ASN A 19 4.09 18.42 6.19
C ASN A 19 5.11 19.05 5.25
N LEU A 20 6.26 19.39 5.81
CA LEU A 20 7.46 19.54 5.02
C LEU A 20 7.79 18.09 4.60
N SER A 21 7.11 17.61 3.56
CA SER A 21 7.39 16.29 3.01
C SER A 21 8.86 16.27 2.63
N ALA A 22 9.62 15.36 3.23
CA ALA A 22 10.85 14.93 2.59
C ALA A 22 10.42 14.30 1.26
N LEU A 23 11.08 14.65 0.15
CA LEU A 23 10.90 13.85 -1.06
C LEU A 23 11.27 12.42 -0.68
N ASP A 24 10.49 11.41 -1.04
CA ASP A 24 10.93 10.03 -0.83
C ASP A 24 11.78 9.56 -2.02
N GLY A 25 11.53 10.12 -3.21
CA GLY A 25 12.32 9.93 -4.42
C GLY A 25 11.91 10.89 -5.53
N GLU A 26 12.46 10.63 -6.72
CA GLU A 26 12.15 11.37 -7.95
C GLU A 26 12.05 10.42 -9.15
N ILE A 27 11.25 10.81 -10.14
CA ILE A 27 11.20 10.11 -11.44
C ILE A 27 12.44 10.49 -12.25
N VAL A 28 13.29 9.51 -12.57
CA VAL A 28 14.55 9.75 -13.31
C VAL A 28 14.47 9.35 -14.79
N TYR A 29 13.48 8.55 -15.16
CA TYR A 29 13.23 8.16 -16.55
C TYR A 29 11.75 7.82 -16.77
N VAL A 30 11.22 8.20 -17.94
CA VAL A 30 9.85 7.88 -18.38
C VAL A 30 9.87 7.55 -19.87
N GLU A 31 9.10 6.54 -20.26
CA GLU A 31 8.81 6.18 -21.65
C GLU A 31 7.34 5.76 -21.78
N GLY A 32 6.71 6.07 -22.92
CA GLY A 32 5.30 5.75 -23.18
C GLY A 32 4.30 6.45 -22.26
N SER A 33 3.15 5.81 -22.00
CA SER A 33 2.09 6.35 -21.14
C SER A 33 2.38 6.08 -19.66
N VAL A 34 2.71 7.13 -18.90
CA VAL A 34 2.89 7.05 -17.44
C VAL A 34 2.17 8.21 -16.75
N ASP A 35 1.35 7.87 -15.76
CA ASP A 35 0.66 8.83 -14.91
C ASP A 35 1.20 8.74 -13.47
N LEU A 36 1.39 9.91 -12.84
CA LEU A 36 1.59 10.06 -11.40
C LEU A 36 0.25 10.44 -10.77
N LYS A 37 -0.26 9.57 -9.90
CA LYS A 37 -1.35 9.92 -8.99
C LYS A 37 -0.75 10.40 -7.68
N THR A 38 -0.97 11.66 -7.31
CA THR A 38 -0.46 12.21 -6.06
C THR A 38 -1.29 11.75 -4.86
N ALA A 39 -0.71 11.81 -3.66
CA ALA A 39 -1.41 11.58 -2.40
C ALA A 39 -2.60 12.55 -2.18
N TYR A 40 -2.64 13.67 -2.91
CA TYR A 40 -3.70 14.68 -2.89
C TYR A 40 -4.81 14.41 -3.92
N GLY A 41 -4.66 13.38 -4.75
CA GLY A 41 -5.68 12.92 -5.70
C GLY A 41 -5.53 13.45 -7.11
N ASP A 42 -4.56 14.33 -7.35
CA ASP A 42 -4.25 14.82 -8.69
C ASP A 42 -3.68 13.68 -9.53
N LEU A 43 -4.08 13.62 -10.80
CA LEU A 43 -3.58 12.68 -11.78
C LEU A 43 -2.89 13.47 -12.88
N ASP A 44 -1.57 13.43 -12.87
CA ASP A 44 -0.72 14.15 -13.80
C ASP A 44 0.04 13.17 -14.68
N TRP A 45 0.40 13.60 -15.90
CA TRP A 45 1.39 12.87 -16.69
C TRP A 45 2.72 12.91 -15.98
N ALA A 46 3.34 11.74 -15.78
CA ALA A 46 4.64 11.65 -15.17
C ALA A 46 5.72 12.15 -16.14
N ASP A 47 6.65 12.94 -15.62
CA ASP A 47 7.81 13.44 -16.35
C ASP A 47 9.07 13.37 -15.46
N ILE A 48 10.23 13.42 -16.11
CA ILE A 48 11.52 13.36 -15.44
C ILE A 48 11.69 14.56 -14.50
N GLY A 49 12.17 14.30 -13.29
CA GLY A 49 12.39 15.29 -12.23
C GLY A 49 11.15 15.59 -11.38
N MET A 50 10.01 14.95 -11.65
CA MET A 50 8.86 15.03 -10.77
C MET A 50 9.14 14.30 -9.44
N PRO A 51 8.82 14.91 -8.29
CA PRO A 51 8.97 14.26 -6.99
C PRO A 51 7.98 13.10 -6.86
N VAL A 52 8.40 12.08 -6.11
CA VAL A 52 7.54 10.99 -5.66
C VAL A 52 7.56 10.98 -4.14
N GLU A 53 6.38 11.13 -3.54
CA GLU A 53 6.19 11.17 -2.10
C GLU A 53 5.37 9.98 -1.62
N THR A 54 5.48 9.68 -0.33
CA THR A 54 4.63 8.72 0.34
C THR A 54 3.14 9.05 0.13
N GLY A 55 2.41 8.08 -0.41
CA GLY A 55 1.00 8.21 -0.78
C GLY A 55 0.80 8.31 -2.30
N ASP A 56 1.85 8.55 -3.07
CA ASP A 56 1.78 8.62 -4.52
C ASP A 56 1.70 7.22 -5.17
N SER A 57 1.21 7.17 -6.40
CA SER A 57 1.20 5.98 -7.24
C SER A 57 1.67 6.29 -8.66
N ILE A 58 2.48 5.39 -9.22
CA ILE A 58 2.89 5.41 -10.62
C ILE A 58 2.05 4.37 -11.38
N ILE A 59 1.40 4.82 -12.44
CA ILE A 59 0.50 4.02 -13.28
C ILE A 59 1.04 4.05 -14.70
N THR A 60 1.48 2.90 -15.20
CA THR A 60 2.00 2.76 -16.57
C THR A 60 0.95 2.09 -17.46
N GLY A 61 0.78 2.58 -18.69
CA GLY A 61 -0.02 1.92 -19.72
C GLY A 61 0.74 0.78 -20.43
N TYR A 62 0.17 0.26 -21.52
CA TYR A 62 0.69 -0.88 -22.28
C TYR A 62 2.04 -0.63 -22.97
N ASP A 63 2.44 0.63 -23.12
CA ASP A 63 3.74 1.05 -23.64
C ASP A 63 4.56 1.84 -22.60
N GLY A 64 4.04 1.93 -21.36
CA GLY A 64 4.57 2.76 -20.30
C GLY A 64 5.76 2.14 -19.59
N TYR A 65 6.71 2.96 -19.18
CA TYR A 65 7.83 2.53 -18.34
C TYR A 65 8.35 3.71 -17.54
N ALA A 66 8.64 3.49 -16.26
CA ALA A 66 9.19 4.52 -15.38
C ALA A 66 10.31 3.99 -14.50
N GLU A 67 11.34 4.81 -14.29
CA GLU A 67 12.37 4.56 -13.27
C GLU A 67 12.33 5.66 -12.22
N LEU A 68 12.34 5.25 -10.95
CA LEU A 68 12.38 6.11 -9.78
C LEU A 68 13.71 5.93 -9.05
N GLU A 69 14.29 7.03 -8.58
CA GLU A 69 15.44 7.04 -7.66
C GLU A 69 14.97 7.55 -6.30
N MET A 70 15.12 6.73 -5.26
CA MET A 70 14.77 7.08 -3.88
C MET A 70 15.90 7.88 -3.23
N GLU A 71 15.63 8.65 -2.18
CA GLU A 71 16.65 9.45 -1.48
C GLU A 71 17.85 8.63 -0.96
N ASP A 72 17.65 7.34 -0.66
CA ASP A 72 18.70 6.43 -0.19
C ASP A 72 19.51 5.78 -1.33
N GLY A 73 19.26 6.18 -2.58
CA GLY A 73 19.86 5.66 -3.80
C GLY A 73 19.29 4.33 -4.28
N SER A 74 18.20 3.84 -3.66
CA SER A 74 17.48 2.68 -4.16
C SER A 74 16.73 3.04 -5.45
N THR A 75 16.56 2.08 -6.35
CA THR A 75 15.84 2.31 -7.61
C THR A 75 14.61 1.41 -7.72
N VAL A 76 13.52 1.98 -8.23
CA VAL A 76 12.28 1.25 -8.54
C VAL A 76 11.99 1.40 -10.02
N LYS A 77 11.81 0.29 -10.74
CA LYS A 77 11.47 0.30 -12.16
C LYS A 77 10.08 -0.29 -12.34
N VAL A 78 9.16 0.51 -12.86
CA VAL A 78 7.77 0.15 -13.09
C VAL A 78 7.62 -0.17 -14.57
N SER A 79 7.35 -1.45 -14.89
CA SER A 79 7.18 -1.90 -16.27
C SER A 79 5.81 -1.51 -16.81
N GLU A 80 5.57 -1.72 -18.10
CA GLU A 80 4.25 -1.52 -18.74
C GLU A 80 3.10 -2.19 -17.96
N ASP A 81 1.86 -1.74 -18.14
CA ASP A 81 0.65 -2.32 -17.51
C ASP A 81 0.78 -2.60 -16.00
N SER A 82 1.51 -1.73 -15.30
CA SER A 82 1.83 -1.87 -13.89
C SER A 82 1.39 -0.68 -13.06
N ILE A 83 1.17 -0.97 -11.78
CA ILE A 83 0.70 -0.01 -10.79
C ILE A 83 1.56 -0.19 -9.54
N PHE A 84 2.41 0.80 -9.32
CA PHE A 84 3.25 0.92 -8.15
C PHE A 84 2.67 1.98 -7.22
N ALA A 85 2.61 1.70 -5.92
CA ALA A 85 2.22 2.68 -4.91
C ALA A 85 3.27 2.73 -3.79
N LEU A 86 3.67 3.94 -3.43
CA LEU A 86 4.52 4.19 -2.26
C LEU A 86 3.63 4.54 -1.07
N SER A 87 3.81 3.87 0.06
CA SER A 87 3.00 4.12 1.26
C SER A 87 3.87 4.03 2.51
N SER A 88 3.38 4.58 3.61
CA SER A 88 4.02 4.44 4.91
C SER A 88 3.23 3.48 5.79
N TYR A 89 3.93 2.65 6.53
CA TYR A 89 3.37 1.72 7.50
C TYR A 89 4.17 1.81 8.80
N GLU A 90 3.51 1.82 9.95
CA GLU A 90 4.22 1.73 11.22
C GLU A 90 4.39 0.28 11.64
N GLU A 91 5.63 -0.06 11.96
CA GLU A 91 6.00 -1.31 12.60
C GLU A 91 7.00 -1.07 13.73
N LYS A 92 6.75 -1.65 14.91
CA LYS A 92 7.65 -1.62 16.09
C LYS A 92 8.02 -0.21 16.59
N GLY A 93 7.11 0.75 16.44
CA GLY A 93 7.27 2.13 16.87
C GLY A 93 8.03 3.02 15.87
N GLU A 94 8.27 2.52 14.65
CA GLU A 94 8.94 3.27 13.60
C GLU A 94 8.09 3.28 12.32
N SER A 95 8.02 4.45 11.66
CA SER A 95 7.44 4.56 10.33
C SER A 95 8.41 3.98 9.30
N GLN A 96 7.91 3.10 8.45
CA GLN A 96 8.66 2.40 7.40
C GLN A 96 8.00 2.65 6.05
N ASN A 97 8.81 2.77 4.99
CA ASN A 97 8.30 2.84 3.63
C ASN A 97 7.88 1.44 3.17
N SER A 98 6.71 1.39 2.54
CA SER A 98 6.07 0.22 1.95
C SER A 98 5.94 0.43 0.44
N PHE A 99 6.67 -0.40 -0.31
CA PHE A 99 6.74 -0.39 -1.76
C PHE A 99 5.74 -1.43 -2.29
N ASN A 100 4.64 -0.97 -2.87
CA ASN A 100 3.52 -1.83 -3.20
C ASN A 100 3.47 -2.07 -4.71
N CYS A 101 3.68 -3.32 -5.13
CA CYS A 101 3.36 -3.77 -6.49
C CYS A 101 1.89 -4.20 -6.48
N VAL A 102 0.99 -3.28 -6.84
CA VAL A 102 -0.45 -3.54 -6.79
C VAL A 102 -0.80 -4.50 -7.91
N LEU A 103 -0.42 -4.18 -9.15
CA LEU A 103 -0.64 -4.96 -10.37
C LEU A 103 0.58 -4.81 -11.29
N GLY A 104 0.85 -5.81 -12.11
CA GLY A 104 1.88 -5.75 -13.15
C GLY A 104 3.25 -6.18 -12.66
N SER A 105 4.32 -5.58 -13.16
CA SER A 105 5.71 -5.92 -12.83
C SER A 105 6.52 -4.72 -12.37
N VAL A 106 7.17 -4.88 -11.21
CA VAL A 106 8.05 -3.87 -10.62
C VAL A 106 9.37 -4.51 -10.23
N GLN A 107 10.47 -3.93 -10.70
CA GLN A 107 11.81 -4.30 -10.27
C GLN A 107 12.30 -3.33 -9.19
N TYR A 108 12.89 -3.90 -8.15
CA TYR A 108 13.45 -3.16 -7.03
C TYR A 108 14.94 -3.43 -6.92
N LYS A 109 15.71 -2.38 -6.61
CA LYS A 109 17.11 -2.49 -6.25
C LYS A 109 17.38 -1.62 -5.03
N PHE A 110 17.49 -2.26 -3.88
CA PHE A 110 17.73 -1.57 -2.62
C PHE A 110 19.21 -1.46 -2.31
N THR A 111 19.64 -0.29 -1.85
CA THR A 111 21.03 -0.13 -1.39
C THR A 111 21.24 -0.86 -0.05
N LYS A 112 22.46 -1.35 0.22
CA LYS A 112 22.76 -2.02 1.50
C LYS A 112 22.72 -1.08 2.72
N ALA A 113 22.48 0.21 2.49
CA ALA A 113 22.60 1.29 3.45
C ALA A 113 21.25 1.95 3.76
N VAL A 114 20.13 1.21 3.65
CA VAL A 114 18.83 1.68 4.16
C VAL A 114 19.01 1.98 5.65
N LYS A 115 19.05 3.28 6.00
CA LYS A 115 19.33 3.75 7.37
C LYS A 115 18.12 3.58 8.30
N THR A 116 16.96 3.27 7.73
CA THR A 116 15.64 3.24 8.36
C THR A 116 14.95 1.91 8.03
N GLY A 117 15.19 0.90 8.87
CA GLY A 117 14.56 -0.42 8.78
C GLY A 117 14.77 -1.20 7.47
N GLU A 118 14.15 -2.37 7.39
CA GLU A 118 14.13 -3.20 6.17
C GLU A 118 12.93 -2.75 5.32
N PRO A 119 13.12 -2.38 4.04
CA PRO A 119 12.01 -1.99 3.18
C PRO A 119 10.93 -3.07 3.14
N ARG A 120 9.67 -2.66 3.28
CA ARG A 120 8.53 -3.57 3.14
C ARG A 120 8.06 -3.56 1.70
N ILE A 121 7.92 -4.72 1.09
CA ILE A 121 7.37 -4.88 -0.26
C ILE A 121 6.07 -5.64 -0.16
N THR A 122 5.01 -5.15 -0.78
CA THR A 122 3.72 -5.83 -0.73
C THR A 122 3.09 -6.02 -2.10
N THR A 123 2.30 -7.09 -2.18
CA THR A 123 1.35 -7.38 -3.24
C THR A 123 0.02 -7.75 -2.58
N PRO A 124 -1.08 -7.86 -3.34
CA PRO A 124 -2.32 -8.40 -2.78
C PRO A 124 -2.16 -9.79 -2.14
N ALA A 125 -1.27 -10.65 -2.65
CA ALA A 125 -1.06 -11.99 -2.09
C ALA A 125 -0.10 -12.05 -0.90
N THR A 126 0.89 -11.15 -0.82
CA THR A 126 2.07 -11.38 0.03
C THR A 126 2.67 -10.12 0.63
N VAL A 127 3.43 -10.32 1.70
CA VAL A 127 4.31 -9.31 2.30
C VAL A 127 5.73 -9.86 2.24
N CYS A 128 6.67 -9.00 1.86
CA CYS A 128 8.04 -9.34 1.64
C CYS A 128 8.96 -8.38 2.40
N GLY A 129 9.95 -8.94 3.10
CA GLY A 129 11.05 -8.20 3.71
C GLY A 129 12.34 -8.44 2.92
N VAL A 130 13.14 -7.39 2.75
CA VAL A 130 14.37 -7.45 1.96
C VAL A 130 15.56 -6.84 2.67
N ARG A 131 16.74 -7.40 2.40
CA ARG A 131 18.00 -6.90 2.94
C ARG A 131 19.07 -6.79 1.86
N GLY A 132 19.09 -5.65 1.17
CA GLY A 132 20.12 -5.29 0.18
C GLY A 132 20.11 -6.16 -1.07
N THR A 133 19.00 -6.09 -1.83
CA THR A 133 18.64 -7.05 -2.88
C THR A 133 18.18 -6.34 -4.16
N GLU A 134 18.49 -6.93 -5.31
CA GLU A 134 17.89 -6.65 -6.62
C GLU A 134 16.97 -7.80 -7.01
N PHE A 135 15.69 -7.51 -7.27
CA PHE A 135 14.69 -8.53 -7.57
C PHE A 135 13.49 -7.92 -8.30
N THR A 136 12.74 -8.76 -9.00
CA THR A 136 11.52 -8.39 -9.70
C THR A 136 10.31 -9.08 -9.06
N VAL A 137 9.24 -8.32 -8.92
CA VAL A 137 7.93 -8.78 -8.48
C VAL A 137 6.95 -8.68 -9.63
N VAL A 138 6.12 -9.71 -9.81
CA VAL A 138 4.94 -9.66 -10.68
C VAL A 138 3.71 -9.90 -9.83
N SER A 139 2.75 -8.97 -9.86
CA SER A 139 1.43 -9.10 -9.26
C SER A 139 0.39 -9.33 -10.36
N GLY A 140 -0.27 -10.49 -10.33
CA GLY A 140 -1.23 -10.93 -11.35
C GLY A 140 -2.65 -10.43 -11.11
N LEU A 141 -3.45 -10.34 -12.17
CA LEU A 141 -4.87 -9.97 -12.09
C LEU A 141 -5.70 -11.00 -11.30
N ASP A 142 -5.29 -12.27 -11.32
CA ASP A 142 -5.85 -13.34 -10.48
C ASP A 142 -5.51 -13.17 -8.98
N GLY A 143 -4.71 -12.16 -8.63
CA GLY A 143 -4.24 -11.91 -7.27
C GLY A 143 -3.01 -12.71 -6.86
N SER A 144 -2.39 -13.46 -7.78
CA SER A 144 -1.15 -14.18 -7.52
C SER A 144 0.05 -13.23 -7.50
N ALA A 145 1.16 -13.68 -6.92
CA ALA A 145 2.43 -12.97 -7.00
C ALA A 145 3.57 -13.91 -7.40
N MET A 146 4.54 -13.41 -8.15
CA MET A 146 5.80 -14.08 -8.43
C MET A 146 6.97 -13.18 -8.04
N TYR A 147 7.97 -13.77 -7.39
CA TYR A 147 9.22 -13.12 -7.02
C TYR A 147 10.36 -13.80 -7.74
N VAL A 148 11.30 -13.02 -8.28
CA VAL A 148 12.52 -13.50 -8.92
C VAL A 148 13.69 -12.65 -8.43
N VAL A 149 14.70 -13.27 -7.84
CA VAL A 149 15.84 -12.57 -7.23
C VAL A 149 17.04 -12.56 -8.18
N ASP A 150 17.49 -11.37 -8.56
CA ASP A 150 18.66 -11.17 -9.39
C ASP A 150 19.97 -11.16 -8.59
N SER A 151 19.93 -10.61 -7.36
CA SER A 151 21.03 -10.66 -6.40
C SER A 151 20.56 -10.36 -4.97
N GLY A 152 21.19 -10.96 -3.96
CA GLY A 152 20.84 -10.73 -2.54
C GLY A 152 19.92 -11.81 -1.97
N MET A 153 19.08 -11.43 -1.00
CA MET A 153 18.11 -12.34 -0.36
C MET A 153 16.76 -11.67 -0.15
N VAL A 154 15.69 -12.44 -0.33
CA VAL A 154 14.30 -11.97 -0.22
C VAL A 154 13.51 -12.93 0.67
N ALA A 155 12.92 -12.44 1.74
CA ALA A 155 11.98 -13.20 2.57
C ALA A 155 10.56 -12.93 2.08
N VAL A 156 9.89 -13.94 1.54
CA VAL A 156 8.50 -13.84 1.05
C VAL A 156 7.60 -14.56 2.05
N THR A 157 6.64 -13.82 2.63
CA THR A 157 5.67 -14.36 3.59
C THR A 157 4.26 -14.30 3.03
N ALA A 158 3.57 -15.44 3.06
CA ALA A 158 2.15 -15.55 2.77
C ALA A 158 1.50 -16.63 3.62
N LYS A 159 0.25 -16.41 4.06
CA LYS A 159 -0.50 -17.35 4.91
C LYS A 159 0.29 -17.88 6.13
N GLY A 160 1.12 -17.02 6.73
CA GLY A 160 1.93 -17.36 7.90
C GLY A 160 3.12 -18.29 7.61
N LYS A 161 3.39 -18.62 6.35
CA LYS A 161 4.58 -19.35 5.92
C LYS A 161 5.55 -18.37 5.25
N GLU A 162 6.80 -18.45 5.66
CA GLU A 162 7.91 -17.69 5.08
C GLU A 162 8.79 -18.62 4.24
N VAL A 163 9.26 -18.13 3.10
CA VAL A 163 10.32 -18.73 2.30
C VAL A 163 11.40 -17.68 2.02
N ILE A 164 12.66 -18.11 2.04
CA ILE A 164 13.80 -17.24 1.76
C ILE A 164 14.34 -17.62 0.39
N LEU A 165 14.42 -16.64 -0.51
CA LEU A 165 15.00 -16.77 -1.83
C LEU A 165 16.40 -16.17 -1.84
N GLY A 166 17.34 -16.90 -2.43
CA GLY A 166 18.68 -16.42 -2.78
C GLY A 166 18.78 -15.95 -4.23
N GLU A 167 20.00 -15.66 -4.65
CA GLU A 167 20.31 -15.25 -6.03
C GLU A 167 19.89 -16.33 -7.04
N LEU A 168 19.27 -15.90 -8.15
CA LEU A 168 18.75 -16.78 -9.22
C LEU A 168 17.68 -17.77 -8.75
N GLU A 169 16.95 -17.43 -7.69
CA GLU A 169 15.78 -18.19 -7.25
C GLU A 169 14.50 -17.39 -7.47
N GLY A 170 13.43 -18.12 -7.76
CA GLY A 170 12.09 -17.57 -7.85
C GLY A 170 11.10 -18.37 -7.02
N VAL A 171 10.01 -17.73 -6.63
CA VAL A 171 8.86 -18.40 -6.03
C VAL A 171 7.59 -17.76 -6.53
N ARG A 172 6.56 -18.59 -6.66
CA ARG A 172 5.20 -18.17 -6.95
C ARG A 172 4.34 -18.38 -5.72
N VAL A 173 3.46 -17.41 -5.48
CA VAL A 173 2.43 -17.48 -4.46
C VAL A 173 1.09 -17.32 -5.16
N ASP A 174 0.34 -18.40 -5.21
CA ASP A 174 -1.02 -18.36 -5.74
C ASP A 174 -1.92 -17.55 -4.82
N ALA A 175 -2.95 -16.94 -5.40
CA ALA A 175 -3.81 -16.02 -4.70
C ALA A 175 -4.51 -16.74 -3.53
N GLY A 176 -4.30 -16.25 -2.31
CA GLY A 176 -4.86 -16.88 -1.12
C GLY A 176 -4.17 -18.17 -0.65
N GLU A 177 -2.99 -18.49 -1.18
CA GLU A 177 -2.20 -19.66 -0.79
C GLU A 177 -0.87 -19.26 -0.10
N ALA A 178 -0.22 -20.25 0.52
CA ALA A 178 1.15 -20.08 1.04
C ALA A 178 2.19 -20.10 -0.11
N PRO A 179 3.43 -19.65 0.12
CA PRO A 179 4.45 -19.69 -0.93
C PRO A 179 4.71 -21.12 -1.40
N GLY A 180 4.77 -21.27 -2.73
CA GLY A 180 5.03 -22.53 -3.42
C GLY A 180 6.46 -23.02 -3.26
N GLU A 181 6.85 -23.94 -4.14
CA GLU A 181 8.24 -24.42 -4.19
C GLU A 181 9.14 -23.38 -4.87
N ILE A 182 10.36 -23.24 -4.34
CA ILE A 182 11.39 -22.40 -4.92
C ILE A 182 11.88 -23.07 -6.21
N PHE A 183 11.99 -22.30 -7.29
CA PHE A 183 12.50 -22.76 -8.58
C PHE A 183 13.72 -21.95 -9.01
N PRO A 184 14.68 -22.57 -9.72
CA PRO A 184 15.84 -21.87 -10.25
C PRO A 184 15.45 -20.99 -11.44
N VAL A 185 16.12 -19.84 -11.55
CA VAL A 185 15.92 -18.85 -12.61
C VAL A 185 17.21 -18.65 -13.39
N LEU A 186 17.09 -18.44 -14.70
CA LEU A 186 18.20 -18.02 -15.53
C LEU A 186 18.15 -16.51 -15.74
N ARG A 187 19.27 -15.83 -15.45
CA ARG A 187 19.37 -14.37 -15.54
C ARG A 187 18.97 -13.88 -16.93
N GLY A 188 18.05 -12.91 -16.96
CA GLY A 188 17.57 -12.30 -18.20
C GLY A 188 16.72 -13.20 -19.10
N GLN A 189 16.26 -14.36 -18.61
CA GLN A 189 15.42 -15.29 -19.37
C GLN A 189 13.99 -15.41 -18.84
N VAL A 190 13.62 -14.62 -17.82
CA VAL A 190 12.24 -14.58 -17.33
C VAL A 190 11.45 -13.60 -18.17
N ASP A 191 10.44 -14.12 -18.87
CA ASP A 191 9.44 -13.30 -19.55
C ASP A 191 8.33 -12.92 -18.56
N PHE A 192 8.49 -11.77 -17.91
CA PHE A 192 7.49 -11.27 -16.96
C PHE A 192 6.16 -10.92 -17.64
N SER A 193 6.17 -10.59 -18.94
CA SER A 193 4.94 -10.34 -19.70
C SER A 193 4.12 -11.62 -19.86
N GLN A 194 4.79 -12.75 -20.10
CA GLN A 194 4.16 -14.07 -20.15
C GLN A 194 3.55 -14.44 -18.79
N VAL A 195 4.26 -14.19 -17.68
CA VAL A 195 3.75 -14.49 -16.32
C VAL A 195 2.46 -13.73 -16.03
N ARG A 196 2.37 -12.45 -16.44
CA ARG A 196 1.13 -11.66 -16.33
C ARG A 196 0.02 -12.22 -17.21
N ALA A 197 0.31 -12.55 -18.46
CA ALA A 197 -0.68 -13.12 -19.38
C ALA A 197 -1.26 -14.44 -18.86
N GLU A 198 -0.42 -15.28 -18.25
CA GLU A 198 -0.88 -16.50 -17.60
C GLU A 198 -1.76 -16.22 -16.37
N ALA A 199 -1.48 -15.16 -15.61
CA ALA A 199 -2.33 -14.73 -14.49
C ALA A 199 -3.68 -14.20 -14.97
N GLU A 200 -3.70 -13.42 -16.04
CA GLU A 200 -4.93 -12.97 -16.68
C GLU A 200 -5.76 -14.17 -17.19
N GLN A 201 -5.12 -15.14 -17.85
CA GLN A 201 -5.81 -16.34 -18.31
C GLN A 201 -6.43 -17.13 -17.16
N ARG A 202 -5.71 -17.33 -16.06
CA ARG A 202 -6.26 -18.02 -14.87
C ARG A 202 -7.45 -17.28 -14.26
N PHE A 203 -7.40 -15.95 -14.25
CA PHE A 203 -8.55 -15.14 -13.87
C PHE A 203 -9.74 -15.41 -14.81
N LEU A 204 -9.52 -15.39 -16.12
CA LEU A 204 -10.56 -15.62 -17.13
C LEU A 204 -11.14 -17.03 -17.09
N ASP A 205 -10.37 -18.02 -16.64
CA ASP A 205 -10.80 -19.42 -16.45
C ASP A 205 -11.65 -19.60 -15.19
N SER A 206 -11.55 -18.72 -14.20
CA SER A 206 -12.30 -18.81 -12.94
C SER A 206 -12.56 -17.44 -12.31
N PRO A 207 -13.40 -16.59 -12.94
CA PRO A 207 -13.49 -15.19 -12.53
C PRO A 207 -14.16 -14.98 -11.17
N ALA A 208 -15.23 -15.74 -10.87
CA ALA A 208 -15.92 -15.67 -9.59
C ALA A 208 -15.03 -16.17 -8.43
N ALA A 209 -14.17 -17.16 -8.67
CA ALA A 209 -13.21 -17.64 -7.66
C ALA A 209 -12.17 -16.54 -7.35
N SER A 210 -11.62 -15.92 -8.39
CA SER A 210 -10.67 -14.81 -8.25
C SER A 210 -11.29 -13.64 -7.46
N MET A 211 -12.56 -13.29 -7.71
CA MET A 211 -13.28 -12.28 -6.92
C MET A 211 -13.46 -12.64 -5.45
N LYS A 212 -13.71 -13.92 -5.13
CA LYS A 212 -13.77 -14.37 -3.73
C LYS A 212 -12.43 -14.20 -3.03
N ILE A 213 -11.32 -14.48 -3.73
CA ILE A 213 -9.98 -14.27 -3.19
C ILE A 213 -9.73 -12.78 -2.93
N MET A 214 -10.09 -11.91 -3.88
CA MET A 214 -10.01 -10.45 -3.67
C MET A 214 -10.84 -9.99 -2.47
N THR A 215 -12.01 -10.61 -2.27
CA THR A 215 -12.86 -10.32 -1.11
C THR A 215 -12.23 -10.78 0.19
N SER A 216 -11.61 -11.96 0.22
CA SER A 216 -10.85 -12.42 1.39
C SER A 216 -9.66 -11.52 1.69
N GLN A 217 -8.99 -10.98 0.67
CA GLN A 217 -7.91 -10.03 0.86
C GLN A 217 -8.40 -8.69 1.42
N LEU A 218 -9.50 -8.17 0.90
CA LEU A 218 -10.16 -6.98 1.45
C LEU A 218 -10.56 -7.18 2.91
N GLN A 219 -11.09 -8.35 3.27
CA GLN A 219 -11.41 -8.71 4.65
C GLN A 219 -10.17 -8.70 5.55
N ALA A 220 -9.02 -9.19 5.06
CA ALA A 220 -7.77 -9.15 5.82
C ALA A 220 -7.28 -7.71 6.07
N TYR A 221 -7.34 -6.83 5.05
CA TYR A 221 -7.01 -5.42 5.24
C TYR A 221 -7.95 -4.73 6.22
N ILE A 222 -9.26 -4.97 6.11
CA ILE A 222 -10.25 -4.40 7.03
C ILE A 222 -10.02 -4.89 8.45
N ALA A 223 -9.68 -6.17 8.66
CA ALA A 223 -9.41 -6.70 10.00
C ALA A 223 -8.22 -6.00 10.67
N GLU A 224 -7.12 -5.78 9.95
CA GLU A 224 -5.98 -5.05 10.51
C GLU A 224 -6.28 -3.55 10.69
N MET A 225 -7.09 -2.96 9.81
CA MET A 225 -7.58 -1.58 9.95
C MET A 225 -8.46 -1.42 11.20
N GLU A 226 -9.47 -2.27 11.39
CA GLU A 226 -10.37 -2.27 12.56
C GLU A 226 -9.61 -2.49 13.86
N LYS A 227 -8.63 -3.39 13.87
CA LYS A 227 -7.72 -3.57 14.99
C LYS A 227 -6.94 -2.30 15.32
N SER A 228 -6.42 -1.59 14.30
CA SER A 228 -5.71 -0.32 14.48
C SER A 228 -6.64 0.80 14.98
N ILE A 229 -7.90 0.80 14.51
CA ILE A 229 -8.95 1.72 14.99
C ILE A 229 -9.22 1.50 16.48
N GLN A 230 -9.49 0.26 16.89
CA GLN A 230 -9.77 -0.05 18.29
C GLN A 230 -8.60 0.33 19.19
N GLN A 231 -7.37 -0.02 18.78
CA GLN A 231 -6.17 0.36 19.52
C GLN A 231 -6.03 1.87 19.67
N ARG A 232 -6.35 2.63 18.61
CA ARG A 232 -6.32 4.09 18.62
C ARG A 232 -7.36 4.68 19.56
N GLU A 233 -8.58 4.14 19.58
CA GLU A 233 -9.63 4.59 20.50
C GLU A 233 -9.24 4.38 21.96
N ASP A 234 -8.74 3.18 22.29
CA ASP A 234 -8.28 2.85 23.64
C ASP A 234 -7.12 3.78 24.07
N GLN A 235 -6.18 4.04 23.15
CA GLN A 235 -5.04 4.92 23.37
C GLN A 235 -5.47 6.39 23.60
N ILE A 236 -6.49 6.88 22.89
CA ILE A 236 -7.04 8.23 23.08
C ILE A 236 -7.63 8.39 24.48
N VAL A 237 -8.31 7.37 25.01
CA VAL A 237 -8.85 7.40 26.38
C VAL A 237 -7.72 7.54 27.40
N LEU A 238 -6.65 6.75 27.25
CA LEU A 238 -5.46 6.86 28.10
C LEU A 238 -4.85 8.26 28.05
N ILE A 239 -4.69 8.83 26.85
CA ILE A 239 -4.13 10.18 26.67
C ILE A 239 -5.01 11.23 27.35
N ASP A 240 -6.33 11.12 27.28
CA ASP A 240 -7.22 12.07 27.97
C ASP A 240 -7.01 12.06 29.49
N GLU A 241 -6.84 10.87 30.09
CA GLU A 241 -6.50 10.72 31.51
C GLU A 241 -5.13 11.33 31.84
N LEU A 242 -4.12 11.04 31.02
CA LEU A 242 -2.78 11.61 31.17
C LEU A 242 -2.79 13.13 31.04
N ARG A 243 -3.54 13.69 30.08
CA ARG A 243 -3.69 15.14 29.87
C ARG A 243 -4.42 15.79 31.04
N LYS A 244 -5.44 15.14 31.63
CA LYS A 244 -6.10 15.61 32.87
C LYS A 244 -5.09 15.71 34.01
N LYS A 245 -4.24 14.69 34.20
CA LYS A 245 -3.18 14.70 35.21
C LYS A 245 -2.10 15.75 34.92
N PHE A 246 -1.68 15.88 33.67
CA PHE A 246 -0.71 16.90 33.24
C PHE A 246 -1.18 18.34 33.56
N ARG A 247 -2.49 18.61 33.43
CA ARG A 247 -3.07 19.93 33.74
C ARG A 247 -2.96 20.33 35.21
N THR A 248 -2.84 19.38 36.15
CA THR A 248 -2.71 19.68 37.59
C THR A 248 -1.27 19.88 38.03
N MET A 249 -0.29 19.67 37.15
CA MET A 249 1.13 19.82 37.41
C MET A 249 1.64 21.21 37.01
N GLU A 250 2.75 21.63 37.62
CA GLU A 250 3.45 22.89 37.35
C GLU A 250 4.98 22.71 37.35
N GLY A 251 5.68 23.70 36.79
CA GLY A 251 7.15 23.76 36.76
C GLY A 251 7.81 22.60 36.01
N ASP A 252 9.06 22.31 36.37
CA ASP A 252 9.90 21.30 35.70
C ASP A 252 9.29 19.89 35.75
N ALA A 253 8.54 19.57 36.81
CA ALA A 253 7.86 18.29 36.95
C ALA A 253 6.76 18.10 35.89
N LYS A 254 6.07 19.18 35.49
CA LYS A 254 5.08 19.16 34.42
C LYS A 254 5.71 18.85 33.07
N GLN A 255 6.80 19.55 32.75
CA GLN A 255 7.51 19.36 31.48
C GLN A 255 8.05 17.94 31.36
N LYS A 256 8.72 17.46 32.42
CA LYS A 256 9.24 16.09 32.48
C LYS A 256 8.13 15.04 32.32
N PHE A 257 6.98 15.22 32.96
CA PHE A 257 5.83 14.32 32.80
C PHE A 257 5.29 14.33 31.37
N TYR A 258 5.30 15.47 30.68
CA TYR A 258 4.92 15.51 29.28
C TYR A 258 5.91 14.73 28.42
N ASP A 259 7.20 15.06 28.50
CA ASP A 259 8.23 14.50 27.62
C ASP A 259 8.40 12.99 27.81
N GLU A 260 8.36 12.51 29.07
CA GLU A 260 8.60 11.10 29.39
C GLU A 260 7.33 10.24 29.43
N THR A 261 6.13 10.84 29.52
CA THR A 261 4.88 10.07 29.67
C THR A 261 3.81 10.44 28.65
N VAL A 262 3.45 11.71 28.51
CA VAL A 262 2.34 12.09 27.62
C VAL A 262 2.74 11.97 26.15
N PHE A 263 3.87 12.56 25.78
CA PHE A 263 4.33 12.63 24.40
C PHE A 263 4.57 11.26 23.75
N PRO A 264 5.22 10.27 24.40
CA PRO A 264 5.36 8.93 23.83
C PRO A 264 4.01 8.24 23.58
N GLU A 265 3.03 8.46 24.46
CA GLU A 265 1.69 7.91 24.28
C GLU A 265 0.90 8.63 23.17
N GLU A 266 1.11 9.94 23.00
CA GLU A 266 0.57 10.71 21.86
C GLU A 266 1.16 10.23 20.52
N MET A 267 2.46 9.92 20.46
CA MET A 267 3.10 9.40 19.25
C MET A 267 2.51 8.05 18.79
N LYS A 268 2.13 7.17 19.73
CA LYS A 268 1.45 5.91 19.39
C LYS A 268 0.13 6.12 18.64
N VAL A 269 -0.63 7.18 18.96
CA VAL A 269 -1.88 7.50 18.24
C VAL A 269 -1.60 7.89 16.79
N THR A 270 -0.51 8.62 16.55
CA THR A 270 -0.06 8.98 15.19
C THR A 270 0.29 7.72 14.39
N TYR A 271 1.02 6.79 15.00
CA TYR A 271 1.37 5.50 14.38
C TYR A 271 0.15 4.63 14.06
N MET A 272 -0.81 4.54 14.98
CA MET A 272 -2.05 3.82 14.72
C MET A 272 -2.84 4.48 13.57
N ALA A 273 -2.86 5.82 13.49
CA ALA A 273 -3.48 6.52 12.38
C ALA A 273 -2.80 6.21 11.04
N LEU A 274 -1.48 6.08 11.03
CA LEU A 274 -0.69 5.68 9.87
C LEU A 274 -1.12 4.30 9.36
N ASN A 275 -1.29 3.33 10.25
CA ASN A 275 -1.72 1.98 9.90
C ASN A 275 -3.17 1.93 9.39
N ILE A 276 -4.06 2.73 9.98
CA ILE A 276 -5.43 2.89 9.45
C ILE A 276 -5.40 3.40 8.02
N ARG A 277 -4.61 4.46 7.77
CA ARG A 277 -4.43 5.06 6.44
C ARG A 277 -3.84 4.06 5.44
N TYR A 278 -2.83 3.31 5.86
CA TYR A 278 -2.19 2.28 5.05
C TYR A 278 -3.20 1.23 4.57
N TYR A 279 -4.00 0.67 5.48
CA TYR A 279 -4.97 -0.38 5.13
C TYR A 279 -6.18 0.16 4.36
N SER A 280 -6.61 1.41 4.59
CA SER A 280 -7.68 2.03 3.80
C SER A 280 -7.23 2.27 2.35
N LEU A 281 -6.02 2.79 2.14
CA LEU A 281 -5.44 2.98 0.81
C LEU A 281 -5.12 1.67 0.09
N SER A 282 -4.64 0.65 0.82
CA SER A 282 -4.43 -0.69 0.27
C SER A 282 -5.76 -1.30 -0.22
N SER A 283 -6.82 -1.15 0.57
CA SER A 283 -8.17 -1.58 0.21
C SER A 283 -8.71 -0.82 -1.00
N PHE A 284 -8.48 0.50 -1.06
CA PHE A 284 -8.89 1.31 -2.21
C PHE A 284 -8.14 0.93 -3.49
N SER A 285 -6.83 0.71 -3.40
CA SER A 285 -5.99 0.29 -4.52
C SER A 285 -6.43 -1.07 -5.04
N LEU A 286 -6.70 -2.04 -4.15
CA LEU A 286 -7.26 -3.35 -4.52
C LEU A 286 -8.58 -3.21 -5.31
N ARG A 287 -9.48 -2.35 -4.82
CA ARG A 287 -10.79 -2.08 -5.46
C ARG A 287 -10.63 -1.40 -6.81
N ARG A 288 -9.79 -0.37 -6.90
CA ARG A 288 -9.62 0.45 -8.11
C ARG A 288 -8.89 -0.31 -9.22
N PHE A 289 -7.79 -0.96 -8.87
CA PHE A 289 -6.80 -1.40 -9.84
C PHE A 289 -6.89 -2.89 -10.18
N LEU A 290 -7.21 -3.76 -9.22
CA LEU A 290 -7.47 -5.17 -9.53
C LEU A 290 -8.94 -5.36 -9.87
N VAL A 291 -9.82 -5.10 -8.91
CA VAL A 291 -11.26 -5.42 -9.06
C VAL A 291 -11.91 -4.60 -10.18
N GLY A 292 -11.50 -3.33 -10.34
CA GLY A 292 -11.90 -2.51 -11.47
C GLY A 292 -11.47 -3.10 -12.82
N ASN A 293 -10.22 -3.57 -12.92
CA ASN A 293 -9.68 -4.16 -14.14
C ASN A 293 -10.34 -5.51 -14.46
N MET A 294 -10.58 -6.35 -13.45
CA MET A 294 -11.36 -7.58 -13.57
C MET A 294 -12.77 -7.31 -14.14
N TYR A 295 -13.44 -6.27 -13.63
CA TYR A 295 -14.78 -5.89 -14.10
C TYR A 295 -14.77 -5.45 -15.57
N ILE A 296 -13.82 -4.59 -15.97
CA ILE A 296 -13.70 -4.13 -17.36
C ILE A 296 -13.40 -5.29 -18.31
N ASN A 297 -12.51 -6.20 -17.93
CA ASN A 297 -12.18 -7.39 -18.71
C ASN A 297 -13.41 -8.27 -18.97
N LEU A 298 -14.13 -8.69 -17.93
CA LEU A 298 -15.30 -9.54 -18.13
C LEU A 298 -16.45 -8.82 -18.80
N ARG A 299 -16.69 -7.54 -18.46
CA ARG A 299 -17.73 -6.76 -19.13
C ARG A 299 -17.48 -6.69 -20.63
N THR A 300 -16.22 -6.58 -21.04
CA THR A 300 -15.83 -6.56 -22.46
C THR A 300 -15.99 -7.94 -23.10
N LYS A 301 -15.50 -9.01 -22.44
CA LYS A 301 -15.66 -10.42 -22.90
C LYS A 301 -17.13 -10.78 -23.13
N TYR A 302 -18.02 -10.38 -22.23
CA TYR A 302 -19.45 -10.72 -22.23
C TYR A 302 -20.36 -9.61 -22.75
N ILE A 303 -19.82 -8.62 -23.50
CA ILE A 303 -20.61 -7.47 -23.98
C ILE A 303 -21.81 -7.87 -24.86
N LEU A 304 -21.67 -8.96 -25.62
CA LEU A 304 -22.72 -9.49 -26.50
C LEU A 304 -23.61 -10.55 -25.84
N ASP A 305 -23.22 -11.07 -24.68
CA ASP A 305 -24.00 -12.02 -23.89
C ASP A 305 -23.95 -11.67 -22.40
N PRO A 306 -24.62 -10.58 -21.99
CA PRO A 306 -24.62 -10.15 -20.60
C PRO A 306 -25.38 -11.13 -19.68
N SER A 307 -26.11 -12.10 -20.23
CA SER A 307 -26.84 -13.13 -19.48
C SER A 307 -26.02 -14.39 -19.20
N ASP A 308 -24.79 -14.47 -19.71
CA ASP A 308 -23.90 -15.61 -19.49
C ASP A 308 -23.76 -15.95 -17.99
N ALA A 309 -23.80 -17.25 -17.68
CA ALA A 309 -23.82 -17.72 -16.31
C ALA A 309 -22.52 -17.42 -15.54
N GLU A 310 -21.35 -17.54 -16.18
CA GLU A 310 -20.06 -17.23 -15.57
C GLU A 310 -19.97 -15.73 -15.26
N TYR A 311 -20.44 -14.89 -16.19
CA TYR A 311 -20.47 -13.45 -15.95
C TYR A 311 -21.43 -13.05 -14.83
N GLN A 312 -22.62 -13.67 -14.77
CA GLN A 312 -23.57 -13.40 -13.69
C GLN A 312 -23.04 -13.85 -12.32
N ASP A 313 -22.34 -14.98 -12.25
CA ASP A 313 -21.68 -15.44 -11.04
C ASP A 313 -20.57 -14.47 -10.60
N PHE A 314 -19.73 -14.00 -11.54
CA PHE A 314 -18.76 -12.95 -11.26
C PHE A 314 -19.43 -11.67 -10.74
N LEU A 315 -20.49 -11.19 -11.39
CA LEU A 315 -21.17 -9.96 -11.01
C LEU A 315 -21.77 -10.05 -9.60
N LYS A 316 -22.21 -11.24 -9.19
CA LYS A 316 -22.69 -11.47 -7.82
C LYS A 316 -21.57 -11.27 -6.80
N GLU A 317 -20.40 -11.87 -7.01
CA GLU A 317 -19.24 -11.73 -6.13
C GLU A 317 -18.67 -10.30 -6.17
N TYR A 318 -18.64 -9.67 -7.34
CA TYR A 318 -18.25 -8.26 -7.52
C TYR A 318 -19.13 -7.30 -6.72
N LYS A 319 -20.46 -7.47 -6.78
CA LYS A 319 -21.40 -6.64 -6.00
C LYS A 319 -21.20 -6.85 -4.51
N TYR A 320 -20.97 -8.09 -4.07
CA TYR A 320 -20.68 -8.39 -2.68
C TYR A 320 -19.40 -7.68 -2.21
N PHE A 321 -18.32 -7.76 -2.99
CA PHE A 321 -17.08 -7.03 -2.75
C PHE A 321 -17.32 -5.52 -2.60
N LEU A 322 -18.05 -4.91 -3.55
CA LEU A 322 -18.32 -3.46 -3.51
C LEU A 322 -19.12 -3.05 -2.29
N THR A 323 -20.20 -3.77 -1.96
CA THR A 323 -21.00 -3.48 -0.76
C THR A 323 -20.15 -3.61 0.50
N PHE A 324 -19.27 -4.60 0.57
CA PHE A 324 -18.38 -4.77 1.72
C PHE A 324 -17.36 -3.63 1.82
N PHE A 325 -16.75 -3.24 0.71
CA PHE A 325 -15.83 -2.10 0.62
C PHE A 325 -16.51 -0.78 1.03
N GLU A 326 -17.67 -0.48 0.45
CA GLU A 326 -18.41 0.76 0.67
C GLU A 326 -18.78 0.94 2.14
N ASN A 327 -19.25 -0.12 2.79
CA ASN A 327 -19.70 -0.09 4.18
C ASN A 327 -18.56 -0.01 5.20
N ARG A 328 -17.32 -0.36 4.84
CA ARG A 328 -16.22 -0.56 5.80
C ARG A 328 -15.00 0.30 5.56
N VAL A 329 -14.79 0.81 4.35
CA VAL A 329 -13.55 1.50 3.96
C VAL A 329 -13.77 2.97 3.65
N ILE A 330 -14.89 3.32 3.01
CA ILE A 330 -15.11 4.69 2.50
C ILE A 330 -15.02 5.76 3.61
N GLU A 331 -15.48 5.45 4.82
CA GLU A 331 -15.42 6.40 5.94
C GLU A 331 -13.98 6.75 6.38
N TYR A 332 -12.99 5.93 5.99
CA TYR A 332 -11.56 6.13 6.27
C TYR A 332 -10.77 6.64 5.05
N LEU A 333 -11.47 7.00 3.98
CA LEU A 333 -10.92 7.67 2.81
C LEU A 333 -11.27 9.16 2.83
N VAL A 334 -10.39 9.98 2.28
CA VAL A 334 -10.59 11.41 2.08
C VAL A 334 -10.94 11.68 0.61
N PRO A 335 -11.54 12.83 0.26
CA PRO A 335 -11.85 13.16 -1.14
C PRO A 335 -10.67 13.06 -2.10
N ALA A 336 -9.45 13.36 -1.62
CA ALA A 336 -8.20 13.19 -2.36
C ALA A 336 -7.93 11.74 -2.79
N ASP A 337 -8.49 10.74 -2.12
CA ASP A 337 -8.25 9.35 -2.50
C ASP A 337 -9.08 8.92 -3.71
N LEU A 338 -10.30 9.48 -3.83
CA LEU A 338 -11.41 8.89 -4.59
C LEU A 338 -11.31 9.08 -6.11
#